data_AF-A0A6B0V910-F1
#
_entry.id   AF-A0A6B0V910-F1
#
_cell.length_a   1.000
_cell.length_b   1.000
_cell.length_c   1.000
_cell.angle_alpha   90.00
_cell.angle_beta   90.00
_cell.angle_gamma   90.00
#
_symmetry.space_group_name_H-M   'P 1'
#
loop_
_entity.id
_entity.type
_entity.pdbx_description
1 polymer ?
#
loop_
_entity_poly.entity_id
_entity_poly.type
_entity_poly.pdbx_seq_one_letter_code
_entity_poly.pdbx_strand_id
1 'polypeptide(L)'
;TSPVIVQRRQHHVPGRDKSSAPLTAEFYKGSLPNTPDLSSAAVFTEATSNHLYFCRFLASLGIHYERQTGEKADVPRRVREAVVIPNIPKHMHPTHHAERRAARVKALQKRLSIAEGVLYTDAARAGGGAMVATAVNQQGEVISSCSIKTSEPEVAEEVAIALAIRVRGARVVVSDWQQAIRQFGKGRISTAALKVLGDPEKTSTRVQLIWTPAHSSLPGNEKAHGAARELAHRAGEPLDPSLAFFSGGDRLVTFRDILDHYTGERLRYPPAHPSLYKRTSVEWRRLQTGSFPSPSLLNKWYPDKYKPNCKLCGGHANLRHMVWECSRIDRKSHPLLEKIDNQETWETLLLCSDPSMQNQLVQLAEDAAKTQRVQDTV
;
A
#
# COMPACT_ATOMS: atom_id res chain seq x y z
N THR A 1 24.84 44.22 8.91
CA THR A 1 25.56 44.12 7.62
C THR A 1 26.77 43.24 7.82
N SER A 2 26.76 42.09 7.15
CA SER A 2 27.86 41.11 6.99
C SER A 2 29.13 41.78 6.40
N PRO A 3 30.23 41.08 6.02
CA PRO A 3 30.64 39.66 6.20
C PRO A 3 32.18 39.42 6.44
N VAL A 4 32.53 38.16 6.71
CA VAL A 4 33.64 37.29 6.17
C VAL A 4 35.07 37.85 5.91
N ILE A 5 36.09 37.13 6.44
CA ILE A 5 37.47 36.97 5.90
C ILE A 5 37.88 35.48 6.16
N VAL A 6 37.99 34.58 5.17
CA VAL A 6 39.10 34.24 4.23
C VAL A 6 40.40 33.67 4.86
N GLN A 7 40.55 32.33 4.77
CA GLN A 7 41.64 31.54 4.14
C GLN A 7 43.15 31.86 4.39
N ARG A 8 44.00 30.83 4.67
CA ARG A 8 45.15 30.35 3.83
C ARG A 8 46.28 29.62 4.60
N ARG A 9 46.90 28.63 3.92
CA ARG A 9 48.34 28.49 3.55
C ARG A 9 48.50 27.24 2.67
N GLN A 10 48.69 27.33 1.35
CA GLN A 10 49.93 27.52 0.56
C GLN A 10 51.08 26.54 0.85
N HIS A 11 51.44 25.73 -0.16
CA HIS A 11 52.82 25.47 -0.60
C HIS A 11 52.86 25.19 -2.11
N HIS A 12 54.07 25.30 -2.67
CA HIS A 12 54.43 25.81 -4.00
C HIS A 12 54.86 24.69 -4.99
N VAL A 13 54.86 25.05 -6.28
CA VAL A 13 55.07 24.33 -7.58
C VAL A 13 56.62 24.26 -7.88
N PRO A 14 57.26 23.47 -8.81
CA PRO A 14 56.99 23.48 -10.29
C PRO A 14 57.46 22.34 -11.27
N GLY A 15 57.00 22.45 -12.53
CA GLY A 15 57.63 21.94 -13.79
C GLY A 15 56.69 21.13 -14.72
N ARG A 16 56.08 21.69 -15.79
CA ARG A 16 56.49 21.75 -17.24
C ARG A 16 56.74 20.36 -17.88
N ASP A 17 56.14 19.93 -19.01
CA ASP A 17 56.11 20.58 -20.34
C ASP A 17 54.98 20.09 -21.30
N LYS A 18 54.85 20.83 -22.41
CA LYS A 18 53.89 20.73 -23.53
C LYS A 18 54.42 19.88 -24.70
N SER A 19 53.55 19.27 -25.51
CA SER A 19 53.56 19.18 -27.00
C SER A 19 52.60 18.07 -27.47
N SER A 20 51.46 18.37 -28.09
CA SER A 20 51.17 18.54 -29.53
C SER A 20 51.23 17.25 -30.38
N ALA A 21 50.08 16.94 -31.02
CA ALA A 21 49.79 15.83 -31.94
C ALA A 21 50.63 15.86 -33.25
N PRO A 22 50.57 14.80 -34.10
CA PRO A 22 49.53 14.75 -35.13
C PRO A 22 49.00 13.35 -35.54
N LEU A 23 47.94 13.40 -36.34
CA LEU A 23 47.17 12.34 -37.01
C LEU A 23 48.01 11.39 -37.89
N THR A 24 47.66 10.10 -37.89
CA THR A 24 47.55 9.26 -39.10
C THR A 24 46.52 8.15 -38.86
N ALA A 25 45.71 7.88 -39.88
CA ALA A 25 44.64 6.89 -39.89
C ALA A 25 45.13 5.58 -40.49
N GLU A 26 44.71 4.42 -39.96
CA GLU A 26 44.46 3.21 -40.76
C GLU A 26 43.71 2.09 -39.97
N PHE A 27 42.51 1.78 -40.50
CA PHE A 27 41.78 0.51 -40.62
C PHE A 27 41.70 -0.58 -39.52
N TYR A 28 40.47 -0.74 -39.01
CA TYR A 28 39.68 -1.97 -38.77
C TYR A 28 40.37 -3.33 -38.50
N LYS A 29 40.11 -3.89 -37.31
CA LYS A 29 39.60 -5.26 -37.06
C LYS A 29 39.32 -5.47 -35.56
N GLY A 30 38.07 -5.27 -35.14
CA GLY A 30 37.59 -5.62 -33.80
C GLY A 30 37.20 -7.09 -33.72
N SER A 31 38.02 -7.90 -33.04
CA SER A 31 37.68 -9.25 -32.58
C SER A 31 37.24 -9.14 -31.12
N LEU A 32 36.04 -9.64 -30.80
CA LEU A 32 35.56 -9.83 -29.43
C LEU A 32 36.39 -10.91 -28.73
N PRO A 33 36.74 -10.73 -27.44
CA PRO A 33 36.93 -11.89 -26.58
C PRO A 33 36.18 -11.81 -25.24
N ASN A 34 35.55 -12.95 -24.96
CA ASN A 34 35.54 -13.66 -23.68
C ASN A 34 34.69 -13.14 -22.52
N THR A 35 33.57 -13.84 -22.37
CA THR A 35 32.79 -14.06 -21.15
C THR A 35 33.65 -14.50 -19.96
N PRO A 36 33.46 -13.95 -18.75
CA PRO A 36 33.92 -14.57 -17.53
C PRO A 36 32.83 -15.49 -16.92
N ASP A 37 33.18 -16.76 -16.84
CA ASP A 37 32.93 -17.76 -15.80
C ASP A 37 31.75 -17.53 -14.83
N LEU A 38 30.66 -18.27 -15.06
CA LEU A 38 29.52 -18.44 -14.13
C LEU A 38 29.78 -19.62 -13.20
N SER A 39 30.65 -19.44 -12.21
CA SER A 39 30.87 -20.47 -11.19
C SER A 39 31.13 -19.89 -9.79
N SER A 40 30.46 -18.80 -9.40
CA SER A 40 30.28 -18.47 -7.98
C SER A 40 29.21 -17.40 -7.76
N ALA A 41 28.33 -17.65 -6.79
CA ALA A 41 27.43 -16.69 -6.15
C ALA A 41 26.27 -16.08 -6.97
N ALA A 42 25.11 -16.74 -6.96
CA ALA A 42 23.80 -16.07 -7.04
C ALA A 42 22.65 -17.06 -6.77
N VAL A 43 22.46 -17.48 -5.52
CA VAL A 43 21.10 -17.88 -5.09
C VAL A 43 20.33 -16.58 -4.82
N PHE A 44 20.04 -15.83 -5.89
CA PHE A 44 19.07 -14.75 -5.84
C PHE A 44 17.69 -15.40 -5.83
N THR A 45 17.06 -15.40 -4.66
CA THR A 45 15.70 -15.91 -4.48
C THR A 45 14.74 -15.22 -5.44
N GLU A 46 13.95 -16.00 -6.18
CA GLU A 46 12.92 -15.61 -7.16
C GLU A 46 12.01 -14.44 -6.70
N ALA A 47 11.79 -14.31 -5.38
CA ALA A 47 11.03 -13.24 -4.75
C ALA A 47 11.62 -11.83 -4.91
N THR A 48 12.95 -11.67 -4.94
CA THR A 48 13.59 -10.35 -5.13
C THR A 48 13.50 -9.88 -6.58
N SER A 49 13.48 -10.83 -7.52
CA SER A 49 13.32 -10.55 -8.95
C SER A 49 11.94 -9.98 -9.25
N ASN A 50 10.88 -10.66 -8.77
CA ASN A 50 9.49 -10.22 -8.98
C ASN A 50 9.21 -8.82 -8.41
N HIS A 51 9.79 -8.49 -7.24
CA HIS A 51 9.63 -7.16 -6.66
C HIS A 51 10.29 -6.07 -7.52
N LEU A 52 11.49 -6.31 -8.05
CA LEU A 52 12.22 -5.35 -8.90
C LEU A 52 11.57 -5.17 -10.29
N TYR A 53 11.08 -6.24 -10.91
CA TYR A 53 10.31 -6.15 -12.15
C TYR A 53 9.02 -5.35 -11.95
N PHE A 54 8.31 -5.61 -10.86
CA PHE A 54 7.11 -4.87 -10.51
C PHE A 54 7.37 -3.39 -10.23
N CYS A 55 8.44 -3.09 -9.51
CA CYS A 55 8.92 -1.74 -9.26
C CYS A 55 9.13 -0.96 -10.56
N ARG A 56 9.70 -1.60 -11.58
CA ARG A 56 9.87 -1.00 -12.91
C ARG A 56 8.55 -0.85 -13.64
N PHE A 57 7.64 -1.82 -13.52
CA PHE A 57 6.30 -1.75 -14.11
C PHE A 57 5.47 -0.59 -13.55
N LEU A 58 5.40 -0.42 -12.23
CA LEU A 58 4.70 0.73 -11.64
C LEU A 58 5.32 2.07 -12.06
N ALA A 59 6.65 2.16 -12.09
CA ALA A 59 7.33 3.35 -12.58
C ALA A 59 7.00 3.65 -14.05
N SER A 60 6.88 2.62 -14.89
CA SER A 60 6.48 2.76 -16.29
C SER A 60 5.03 3.26 -16.47
N LEU A 61 4.18 3.03 -15.48
CA LEU A 61 2.79 3.51 -15.44
C LEU A 61 2.65 4.91 -14.80
N GLY A 62 3.75 5.56 -14.43
CA GLY A 62 3.72 6.83 -13.67
C GLY A 62 3.16 6.68 -12.26
N ILE A 63 3.05 5.45 -11.74
CA ILE A 63 2.56 5.17 -10.39
C ILE A 63 3.72 5.38 -9.43
N HIS A 64 3.63 6.43 -8.62
CA HIS A 64 4.57 6.70 -7.54
C HIS A 64 4.34 5.71 -6.40
N TYR A 65 5.33 4.86 -6.14
CA TYR A 65 5.40 4.01 -4.95
C TYR A 65 6.77 4.24 -4.31
N GLU A 66 6.81 4.17 -2.99
CA GLU A 66 8.05 4.38 -2.27
C GLU A 66 8.87 3.09 -2.22
N ARG A 67 10.16 3.21 -2.56
CA ARG A 67 11.14 2.15 -2.38
C ARG A 67 11.72 2.24 -0.98
N GLN A 68 12.17 1.10 -0.46
CA GLN A 68 13.08 1.10 0.69
C GLN A 68 14.31 1.92 0.32
N THR A 69 14.65 2.91 1.14
CA THR A 69 15.85 3.75 0.94
C THR A 69 16.79 3.62 2.13
N GLY A 70 18.06 3.96 1.90
CA GLY A 70 19.11 3.91 2.92
C GLY A 70 19.85 2.56 3.06
N GLU A 71 21.04 2.64 3.63
CA GLU A 71 21.88 1.48 3.96
C GLU A 71 21.24 0.66 5.11
N LYS A 72 21.09 -0.66 4.91
CA LYS A 72 20.49 -1.57 5.89
C LYS A 72 21.53 -2.53 6.46
N ALA A 73 21.53 -2.67 7.77
CA ALA A 73 22.35 -3.60 8.53
C ALA A 73 21.51 -4.72 9.16
N ASP A 74 22.15 -5.87 9.39
CA ASP A 74 21.50 -7.03 9.99
C ASP A 74 21.32 -6.83 11.50
N VAL A 75 20.13 -7.17 11.99
CA VAL A 75 19.81 -7.12 13.41
C VAL A 75 20.50 -8.30 14.13
N PRO A 76 21.23 -8.05 15.23
CA PRO A 76 21.88 -9.09 16.00
C PRO A 76 20.91 -10.21 16.39
N ARG A 77 21.36 -11.47 16.28
CA ARG A 77 20.51 -12.65 16.49
C ARG A 77 19.75 -12.62 17.83
N ARG A 78 20.40 -12.23 18.92
CA ARG A 78 19.76 -12.12 20.24
C ARG A 78 18.59 -11.14 20.25
N VAL A 79 18.75 -9.98 19.60
CA VAL A 79 17.66 -8.99 19.47
C VAL A 79 16.53 -9.56 18.61
N ARG A 80 16.84 -10.27 17.53
CA ARG A 80 15.82 -10.93 16.68
C ARG A 80 15.02 -11.98 17.44
N GLU A 81 15.67 -12.75 18.30
CA GLU A 81 15.01 -13.76 19.14
C GLU A 81 14.17 -13.13 20.27
N ALA A 82 14.57 -11.94 20.76
CA ALA A 82 13.87 -11.20 21.81
C ALA A 82 12.66 -10.41 21.30
N VAL A 83 12.69 -9.93 20.06
CA VAL A 83 11.61 -9.12 19.46
C VAL A 83 10.55 -10.03 18.82
N VAL A 84 9.36 -10.05 19.39
CA VAL A 84 8.22 -10.82 18.89
C VAL A 84 7.25 -9.91 18.13
N ILE A 85 7.10 -10.14 16.83
CA ILE A 85 6.17 -9.39 15.98
C ILE A 85 4.96 -10.28 15.66
N PRO A 86 3.74 -9.94 16.14
CA PRO A 86 2.55 -10.66 15.75
C PRO A 86 2.21 -10.39 14.28
N ASN A 87 1.42 -11.28 13.68
CA ASN A 87 0.97 -11.12 12.29
C ASN A 87 0.31 -9.76 12.08
N ILE A 88 0.86 -8.99 11.15
CA ILE A 88 0.30 -7.69 10.78
C ILE A 88 -1.03 -7.93 10.04
N PRO A 89 -2.15 -7.35 10.50
CA PRO A 89 -3.45 -7.53 9.86
C PRO A 89 -3.44 -7.15 8.39
N LYS A 90 -4.15 -7.92 7.57
CA LYS A 90 -4.36 -7.65 6.14
C LYS A 90 -5.61 -6.78 5.93
N HIS A 91 -5.71 -6.14 4.77
CA HIS A 91 -6.87 -5.31 4.38
C HIS A 91 -7.13 -4.18 5.39
N MET A 92 -6.13 -3.33 5.59
CA MET A 92 -6.16 -2.19 6.53
C MET A 92 -6.00 -0.83 5.84
N HIS A 93 -6.35 -0.75 4.56
CA HIS A 93 -6.37 0.50 3.78
C HIS A 93 -7.07 1.64 4.54
N PRO A 94 -6.49 2.86 4.60
CA PRO A 94 -7.02 3.99 5.37
C PRO A 94 -8.45 4.36 5.00
N THR A 95 -8.71 4.52 3.69
CA THR A 95 -10.01 4.90 3.15
C THR A 95 -11.00 3.73 3.09
N HIS A 96 -10.63 2.62 2.44
CA HIS A 96 -11.56 1.52 2.17
C HIS A 96 -11.86 0.61 3.36
N HIS A 97 -11.04 0.61 4.40
CA HIS A 97 -11.17 -0.31 5.54
C HIS A 97 -11.25 0.41 6.90
N ALA A 98 -11.85 1.59 6.93
CA ALA A 98 -11.99 2.41 8.14
C ALA A 98 -12.60 1.64 9.34
N GLU A 99 -13.67 0.87 9.12
CA GLU A 99 -14.30 0.07 10.19
C GLU A 99 -13.37 -0.99 10.77
N ARG A 100 -12.57 -1.65 9.92
CA ARG A 100 -11.59 -2.65 10.36
C ARG A 100 -10.47 -2.00 11.17
N ARG A 101 -10.02 -0.81 10.76
CA ARG A 101 -9.03 -0.02 11.50
C ARG A 101 -9.57 0.42 12.86
N ALA A 102 -10.81 0.90 12.92
CA ALA A 102 -11.47 1.29 14.16
C ALA A 102 -11.63 0.09 15.12
N ALA A 103 -12.09 -1.06 14.62
CA ALA A 103 -12.20 -2.28 15.41
C ALA A 103 -10.84 -2.75 15.96
N ARG A 104 -9.78 -2.63 15.14
CA ARG A 104 -8.40 -2.93 15.55
C ARG A 104 -7.91 -2.00 16.65
N VAL A 105 -8.13 -0.69 16.54
CA VAL A 105 -7.77 0.28 17.58
C VAL A 105 -8.52 -0.01 18.88
N LYS A 106 -9.83 -0.25 18.82
CA LYS A 106 -10.62 -0.61 20.01
C LYS A 106 -10.08 -1.86 20.71
N ALA A 107 -9.71 -2.88 19.94
CA ALA A 107 -9.10 -4.10 20.48
C ALA A 107 -7.71 -3.84 21.08
N LEU A 108 -6.89 -3.00 20.43
CA LEU A 108 -5.59 -2.59 20.95
C LEU A 108 -5.72 -1.82 22.25
N GLN A 109 -6.61 -0.82 22.30
CA GLN A 109 -6.85 -0.02 23.50
C GLN A 109 -7.22 -0.89 24.70
N LYS A 110 -8.18 -1.82 24.53
CA LYS A 110 -8.58 -2.75 25.59
C LYS A 110 -7.44 -3.64 26.07
N ARG A 111 -6.60 -4.12 25.15
CA ARG A 111 -5.47 -5.00 25.48
C ARG A 111 -4.33 -4.24 26.14
N LEU A 112 -4.04 -3.03 25.66
CA LEU A 112 -2.92 -2.22 26.13
C LEU A 112 -3.23 -1.56 27.47
N SER A 113 -4.49 -1.22 27.76
CA SER A 113 -4.87 -0.58 29.03
C SER A 113 -4.59 -1.43 30.27
N ILE A 114 -4.46 -2.76 30.11
CA ILE A 114 -4.14 -3.69 31.19
C ILE A 114 -2.68 -4.18 31.14
N ALA A 115 -1.93 -3.81 30.10
CA ALA A 115 -0.56 -4.25 29.91
C ALA A 115 0.42 -3.28 30.57
N GLU A 116 1.43 -3.82 31.23
CA GLU A 116 2.55 -3.07 31.79
C GLU A 116 3.69 -2.94 30.78
N GLY A 117 4.51 -1.89 30.92
CA GLY A 117 5.70 -1.70 30.08
C GLY A 117 5.36 -1.44 28.61
N VAL A 118 4.24 -0.75 28.35
CA VAL A 118 3.83 -0.35 26.99
C VAL A 118 4.48 0.98 26.64
N LEU A 119 5.18 1.02 25.52
CA LEU A 119 5.74 2.21 24.92
C LEU A 119 5.15 2.44 23.53
N TYR A 120 4.87 3.69 23.21
CA TYR A 120 4.44 4.15 21.89
C TYR A 120 5.56 4.94 21.25
N THR A 121 5.77 4.74 19.96
CA THR A 121 6.88 5.36 19.23
C THR A 121 6.35 6.13 18.02
N ASP A 122 6.96 7.28 17.76
CA ASP A 122 6.69 8.11 16.59
C ASP A 122 7.96 8.87 16.21
N ALA A 123 8.03 9.33 14.97
CA ALA A 123 9.06 10.25 14.52
C ALA A 123 8.49 11.49 13.81
N ALA A 124 9.08 12.64 14.10
CA ALA A 124 8.71 13.91 13.49
C ALA A 124 9.90 14.54 12.78
N ARG A 125 9.65 15.25 11.69
CA ARG A 125 10.68 16.01 11.00
C ARG A 125 11.04 17.25 11.81
N ALA A 126 12.32 17.57 11.89
CA ALA A 126 12.83 18.82 12.45
C ALA A 126 13.47 19.67 11.32
N GLY A 127 13.67 20.97 11.58
CA GLY A 127 14.37 21.86 10.65
C GLY A 127 15.78 21.37 10.30
N GLY A 128 16.34 21.85 9.18
CA GLY A 128 17.74 21.62 8.82
C GLY A 128 18.09 20.19 8.38
N GLY A 129 17.11 19.40 7.93
CA GLY A 129 17.34 18.02 7.46
C GLY A 129 17.59 17.02 8.60
N ALA A 130 16.98 17.26 9.75
CA ALA A 130 16.97 16.36 10.88
C ALA A 130 15.56 15.80 11.12
N MET A 131 15.48 14.70 11.88
CA MET A 131 14.25 14.16 12.43
C MET A 131 14.44 13.86 13.91
N VAL A 132 13.35 13.89 14.66
CA VAL A 132 13.28 13.52 16.06
C VAL A 132 12.52 12.21 16.16
N ALA A 133 13.10 11.24 16.84
CA ALA A 133 12.48 9.97 17.18
C ALA A 133 12.14 9.96 18.67
N THR A 134 10.97 9.43 19.04
CA THR A 134 10.52 9.40 20.43
C THR A 134 9.91 8.05 20.82
N ALA A 135 9.99 7.77 22.11
CA ALA A 135 9.29 6.68 22.78
C ALA A 135 8.63 7.24 24.05
N VAL A 136 7.30 7.12 24.13
CA VAL A 136 6.49 7.62 25.25
C VAL A 136 5.81 6.46 25.98
N ASN A 137 5.52 6.63 27.27
CA ASN A 137 4.70 5.66 28.02
C ASN A 137 3.19 5.89 27.81
N GLN A 138 2.34 5.10 28.47
CA GLN A 138 0.88 5.22 28.38
C GLN A 138 0.34 6.57 28.90
N GLN A 139 1.05 7.16 29.87
CA GLN A 139 0.75 8.45 30.46
C GLN A 139 1.07 9.59 29.47
N GLY A 140 1.94 9.35 28.48
CA GLY A 140 2.38 10.32 27.50
C GLY A 140 3.70 10.99 27.85
N GLU A 141 4.37 10.50 28.89
CA GLU A 141 5.68 11.00 29.29
C GLU A 141 6.74 10.44 28.33
N VAL A 142 7.64 11.30 27.88
CA VAL A 142 8.77 10.91 27.02
C VAL A 142 9.78 10.12 27.84
N ILE A 143 9.90 8.83 27.54
CA ILE A 143 10.85 7.93 28.20
C ILE A 143 12.21 7.98 27.51
N SER A 144 12.22 8.10 26.19
CA SER A 144 13.44 8.19 25.40
C SER A 144 13.19 8.98 24.13
N SER A 145 14.15 9.79 23.71
CA SER A 145 14.09 10.51 22.45
C SER A 145 15.49 10.83 21.94
N CYS A 146 15.63 11.06 20.64
CA CYS A 146 16.85 11.59 20.06
C CYS A 146 16.57 12.35 18.76
N SER A 147 17.47 13.28 18.41
CA SER A 147 17.53 13.87 17.08
C SER A 147 18.54 13.14 16.21
N ILE A 148 18.23 13.04 14.91
CA ILE A 148 18.98 12.26 13.94
C ILE A 148 19.06 13.08 12.67
N LYS A 149 20.26 13.20 12.10
CA LYS A 149 20.46 13.89 10.83
C LYS A 149 20.08 12.97 9.68
N THR A 150 18.80 13.00 9.32
CA THR A 150 18.23 12.25 8.18
C THR A 150 17.04 13.01 7.63
N SER A 151 16.78 12.85 6.33
CA SER A 151 15.55 13.26 5.69
C SER A 151 14.61 12.09 5.40
N GLU A 152 15.00 10.87 5.77
CA GLU A 152 14.27 9.63 5.50
C GLU A 152 13.42 9.25 6.72
N PRO A 153 12.07 9.31 6.63
CA PRO A 153 11.19 8.95 7.74
C PRO A 153 11.36 7.49 8.19
N GLU A 154 11.62 6.57 7.25
CA GLU A 154 11.85 5.16 7.59
C GLU A 154 13.00 4.98 8.61
N VAL A 155 14.10 5.72 8.44
CA VAL A 155 15.24 5.67 9.37
C VAL A 155 14.85 6.20 10.73
N ALA A 156 14.11 7.31 10.79
CA ALA A 156 13.69 7.91 12.05
C ALA A 156 12.70 7.01 12.81
N GLU A 157 11.76 6.38 12.12
CA GLU A 157 10.80 5.44 12.69
C GLU A 157 11.46 4.16 13.21
N GLU A 158 12.42 3.60 12.46
CA GLU A 158 13.21 2.46 12.94
C GLU A 158 14.01 2.82 14.20
N VAL A 159 14.52 4.05 14.29
CA VAL A 159 15.23 4.53 15.48
C VAL A 159 14.28 4.74 16.66
N ALA A 160 13.07 5.24 16.44
CA ALA A 160 12.06 5.37 17.49
C ALA A 160 11.73 4.00 18.12
N ILE A 161 11.56 2.96 17.28
CA ILE A 161 11.39 1.57 17.74
C ILE A 161 12.63 1.08 18.50
N ALA A 162 13.84 1.35 18.00
CA ALA A 162 15.08 0.97 18.66
C ALA A 162 15.24 1.62 20.05
N LEU A 163 14.88 2.89 20.21
CA LEU A 163 14.87 3.59 21.49
C LEU A 163 13.95 2.88 22.48
N ALA A 164 12.73 2.53 22.06
CA ALA A 164 11.75 1.87 22.91
C ALA A 164 12.19 0.45 23.33
N ILE A 165 12.77 -0.34 22.42
CA ILE A 165 13.27 -1.69 22.72
C ILE A 165 14.38 -1.66 23.79
N ARG A 166 15.20 -0.61 23.80
CA ARG A 166 16.31 -0.46 24.76
C ARG A 166 15.86 -0.04 26.16
N VAL A 167 14.62 0.43 26.33
CA VAL A 167 14.10 0.81 27.64
C VAL A 167 13.95 -0.43 28.53
N ARG A 168 14.57 -0.38 29.71
CA ARG A 168 14.41 -1.45 30.72
C ARG A 168 12.96 -1.53 31.17
N GLY A 169 12.40 -2.74 31.13
CA GLY A 169 11.00 -2.98 31.49
C GLY A 169 10.02 -2.77 30.34
N ALA A 170 10.47 -2.40 29.14
CA ALA A 170 9.64 -2.45 27.95
C ALA A 170 9.20 -3.91 27.70
N ARG A 171 7.90 -4.12 27.58
CA ARG A 171 7.28 -5.41 27.23
C ARG A 171 6.54 -5.33 25.91
N VAL A 172 5.98 -4.16 25.59
CA VAL A 172 5.22 -3.94 24.37
C VAL A 172 5.63 -2.60 23.76
N VAL A 173 6.03 -2.62 22.50
CA VAL A 173 6.30 -1.42 21.70
C VAL A 173 5.24 -1.31 20.62
N VAL A 174 4.62 -0.14 20.50
CA VAL A 174 3.56 0.14 19.53
C VAL A 174 4.04 1.24 18.59
N SER A 175 4.01 0.95 17.29
CA SER A 175 4.33 1.90 16.23
C SER A 175 3.23 1.86 15.16
N ASP A 176 2.92 3.00 14.56
CA ASP A 176 2.02 3.06 13.41
C ASP A 176 2.74 2.91 12.06
N TRP A 177 4.08 2.98 12.06
CA TRP A 177 4.88 2.78 10.86
C TRP A 177 5.05 1.30 10.51
N GLN A 178 4.11 0.80 9.71
CA GLN A 178 4.06 -0.60 9.30
C GLN A 178 5.36 -1.09 8.64
N GLN A 179 6.07 -0.22 7.89
CA GLN A 179 7.32 -0.61 7.22
C GLN A 179 8.41 -0.94 8.23
N ALA A 180 8.63 -0.09 9.25
CA ALA A 180 9.71 -0.30 10.21
C ALA A 180 9.48 -1.60 10.97
N ILE A 181 8.23 -1.89 11.37
CA ILE A 181 7.89 -3.18 11.99
C ILE A 181 8.25 -4.36 11.08
N ARG A 182 7.95 -4.27 9.78
CA ARG A 182 8.34 -5.32 8.81
C ARG A 182 9.85 -5.44 8.67
N GLN A 183 10.59 -4.33 8.73
CA GLN A 183 12.06 -4.31 8.63
C GLN A 183 12.70 -4.99 9.85
N PHE A 184 12.19 -4.69 11.06
CA PHE A 184 12.54 -5.45 12.27
C PHE A 184 12.21 -6.95 12.12
N GLY A 185 11.05 -7.29 11.55
CA GLY A 185 10.66 -8.69 11.30
C GLY A 185 11.52 -9.43 10.28
N LYS A 186 12.04 -8.72 9.27
CA LYS A 186 13.05 -9.25 8.34
C LYS A 186 14.45 -9.33 8.97
N GLY A 187 14.66 -8.72 10.12
CA GLY A 187 15.96 -8.62 10.77
C GLY A 187 16.92 -7.69 10.03
N ARG A 188 16.43 -6.69 9.29
CA ARG A 188 17.26 -5.72 8.56
C ARG A 188 16.73 -4.31 8.82
N ILE A 189 17.53 -3.48 9.48
CA ILE A 189 17.16 -2.10 9.89
C ILE A 189 18.24 -1.12 9.46
N SER A 190 17.98 0.18 9.55
CA SER A 190 18.97 1.22 9.30
C SER A 190 20.16 1.13 10.25
N THR A 191 21.32 1.56 9.74
CA THR A 191 22.56 1.64 10.54
C THR A 191 22.39 2.56 11.76
N ALA A 192 21.58 3.61 11.66
CA ALA A 192 21.24 4.49 12.78
C ALA A 192 20.45 3.75 13.87
N ALA A 193 19.41 3.00 13.52
CA ALA A 193 18.63 2.21 14.46
C ALA A 193 19.49 1.14 15.14
N LEU A 194 20.38 0.49 14.39
CA LEU A 194 21.31 -0.50 14.94
C LEU A 194 22.27 0.11 15.97
N LYS A 195 22.81 1.30 15.71
CA LYS A 195 23.66 2.02 16.68
C LYS A 195 22.90 2.34 17.97
N VAL A 196 21.61 2.68 17.86
CA VAL A 196 20.76 3.00 19.02
C VAL A 196 20.43 1.76 19.86
N LEU A 197 20.15 0.62 19.21
CA LEU A 197 19.97 -0.67 19.89
C LEU A 197 21.19 -1.04 20.75
N GLY A 198 22.38 -0.67 20.28
CA GLY A 198 23.63 -0.83 21.03
C GLY A 198 23.97 -2.29 21.31
N ASP A 199 24.52 -2.55 22.49
CA ASP A 199 24.97 -3.88 22.92
C ASP A 199 23.77 -4.84 23.10
N PRO A 200 23.68 -5.94 22.32
CA PRO A 200 22.60 -6.91 22.41
C PRO A 200 22.42 -7.50 23.81
N GLU A 201 23.51 -7.68 24.57
CA GLU A 201 23.44 -8.27 25.92
C GLU A 201 22.67 -7.38 26.90
N LYS A 202 22.66 -6.06 26.68
CA LYS A 202 21.96 -5.09 27.52
C LYS A 202 20.53 -4.82 27.05
N THR A 203 20.19 -5.24 25.84
CA THR A 203 18.94 -4.92 25.14
C THR A 203 18.00 -6.13 25.01
N SER A 204 18.44 -7.34 25.37
CA SER A 204 17.71 -8.61 25.14
C SER A 204 16.58 -8.92 26.14
N THR A 205 15.71 -7.95 26.43
CA THR A 205 14.43 -8.27 27.08
C THR A 205 13.41 -8.65 26.02
N ARG A 206 12.59 -9.67 26.28
CA ARG A 206 11.54 -10.08 25.34
C ARG A 206 10.51 -8.97 25.18
N VAL A 207 10.39 -8.41 23.97
CA VAL A 207 9.51 -7.27 23.64
C VAL A 207 8.57 -7.66 22.51
N GLN A 208 7.28 -7.35 22.67
CA GLN A 208 6.30 -7.49 21.60
C GLN A 208 6.22 -6.19 20.79
N LEU A 209 6.56 -6.22 19.50
CA LEU A 209 6.47 -5.07 18.61
C LEU A 209 5.18 -5.14 17.79
N ILE A 210 4.29 -4.16 17.94
CA ILE A 210 2.90 -4.24 17.47
C ILE A 210 2.56 -3.06 16.59
N TRP A 211 1.97 -3.37 15.44
CA TRP A 211 1.45 -2.36 14.55
C TRP A 211 0.06 -1.88 15.00
N THR A 212 -0.10 -0.55 15.01
CA THR A 212 -1.38 0.15 15.10
C THR A 212 -1.64 0.94 13.82
N PRO A 213 -2.89 1.11 13.37
CA PRO A 213 -3.17 1.99 12.24
C PRO A 213 -2.91 3.47 12.61
N ALA A 214 -2.25 4.22 11.72
CA ALA A 214 -1.99 5.65 11.89
C ALA A 214 -3.30 6.47 11.96
N HIS A 215 -3.25 7.62 12.64
CA HIS A 215 -4.35 8.59 12.77
C HIS A 215 -5.71 7.97 13.15
N SER A 216 -5.69 6.82 13.83
CA SER A 216 -6.90 6.08 14.18
C SER A 216 -7.28 6.26 15.66
N SER A 217 -6.78 7.34 16.29
CA SER A 217 -7.15 7.81 17.62
C SER A 217 -6.80 6.86 18.78
N LEU A 218 -5.72 6.06 18.66
CA LEU A 218 -5.20 5.32 19.80
C LEU A 218 -4.49 6.31 20.75
N PRO A 219 -4.94 6.53 22.00
CA PRO A 219 -4.48 7.67 22.79
C PRO A 219 -2.96 7.74 23.02
N GLY A 220 -2.31 6.60 23.21
CA GLY A 220 -0.85 6.55 23.36
C GLY A 220 -0.09 6.87 22.08
N ASN A 221 -0.64 6.52 20.92
CA ASN A 221 -0.05 6.84 19.61
C ASN A 221 -0.13 8.35 19.34
N GLU A 222 -1.29 8.96 19.60
CA GLU A 222 -1.47 10.41 19.46
C GLU A 222 -0.55 11.21 20.41
N LYS A 223 -0.33 10.68 21.64
CA LYS A 223 0.65 11.26 22.58
C LYS A 223 2.08 11.16 22.06
N ALA A 224 2.48 10.02 21.49
CA ALA A 224 3.79 9.85 20.88
C ALA A 224 4.00 10.85 19.74
N HIS A 225 2.99 10.99 18.88
CA HIS A 225 2.98 11.93 17.78
C HIS A 225 3.11 13.38 18.25
N GLY A 226 2.31 13.78 19.23
CA GLY A 226 2.40 15.10 19.85
C GLY A 226 3.79 15.38 20.43
N ALA A 227 4.35 14.43 21.18
CA ALA A 227 5.66 14.56 21.80
C ALA A 227 6.80 14.65 20.77
N ALA A 228 6.74 13.86 19.70
CA ALA A 228 7.72 13.94 18.61
C ALA A 228 7.70 15.31 17.95
N ARG A 229 6.52 15.84 17.64
CA ARG A 229 6.38 17.18 17.06
C ARG A 229 6.86 18.27 17.99
N GLU A 230 6.51 18.21 19.27
CA GLU A 230 6.94 19.20 20.26
C GLU A 230 8.48 19.23 20.36
N LEU A 231 9.13 18.06 20.42
CA LEU A 231 10.58 17.97 20.44
C LEU A 231 11.21 18.41 19.11
N ALA A 232 10.58 18.14 17.98
CA ALA A 232 11.04 18.60 16.68
C ALA A 232 11.02 20.13 16.56
N HIS A 233 9.99 20.78 17.10
CA HIS A 233 9.91 22.24 17.19
C HIS A 233 11.03 22.84 18.07
N ARG A 234 11.49 22.12 19.09
CA ARG A 234 12.62 22.53 19.94
C ARG A 234 13.98 22.26 19.28
N ALA A 235 14.07 21.29 18.37
CA ALA A 235 15.33 20.78 17.84
C ALA A 235 15.83 21.47 16.56
N GLY A 236 15.07 22.39 15.95
CA GLY A 236 15.52 23.05 14.72
C GLY A 236 14.73 24.30 14.33
N GLU A 237 15.21 24.95 13.27
CA GLU A 237 14.55 26.07 12.60
C GLU A 237 13.11 25.72 12.18
N PRO A 238 12.18 26.70 12.12
CA PRO A 238 10.80 26.48 11.73
C PRO A 238 10.70 25.71 10.41
N LEU A 239 9.92 24.62 10.41
CA LEU A 239 9.62 23.89 9.19
C LEU A 239 8.79 24.77 8.25
N ASP A 240 9.08 24.70 6.95
CA ASP A 240 8.09 25.07 5.94
C ASP A 240 6.85 24.15 6.11
N PRO A 241 5.65 24.72 6.36
CA PRO A 241 4.41 23.95 6.49
C PRO A 241 4.14 22.99 5.33
N SER A 242 4.65 23.27 4.13
CA SER A 242 4.51 22.42 2.94
C SER A 242 5.23 21.07 3.07
N LEU A 243 6.27 20.98 3.90
CA LEU A 243 7.08 19.76 4.10
C LEU A 243 6.57 18.86 5.24
N ALA A 244 5.63 19.34 6.06
CA ALA A 244 5.02 18.57 7.14
C ALA A 244 4.02 17.50 6.66
N PHE A 245 3.59 17.57 5.39
CA PHE A 245 2.59 16.70 4.80
C PHE A 245 3.08 15.26 4.57
N PHE A 246 4.40 15.02 4.52
CA PHE A 246 4.98 13.72 4.21
C PHE A 246 5.14 12.78 5.42
N SER A 247 4.78 13.22 6.63
CA SER A 247 4.88 12.44 7.88
C SER A 247 3.65 11.56 8.16
N GLY A 248 2.63 11.52 7.28
CA GLY A 248 1.45 10.70 7.46
C GLY A 248 1.71 9.21 7.20
N GLY A 249 1.71 8.41 8.28
CA GLY A 249 2.10 6.99 8.35
C GLY A 249 1.19 5.97 7.65
N ASP A 250 0.44 6.36 6.61
CA ASP A 250 -0.40 5.43 5.84
C ASP A 250 0.10 5.31 4.39
N ARG A 251 1.38 4.96 4.26
CA ARG A 251 1.99 4.69 2.95
C ARG A 251 1.57 3.29 2.48
N LEU A 252 1.12 3.18 1.22
CA LEU A 252 0.77 1.88 0.61
C LEU A 252 2.05 1.11 0.31
N VAL A 253 2.45 0.24 1.22
CA VAL A 253 3.77 -0.40 1.19
C VAL A 253 3.77 -1.70 0.41
N THR A 254 2.70 -2.49 0.53
CA THR A 254 2.66 -3.81 -0.08
C THR A 254 2.03 -3.74 -1.46
N PHE A 255 2.50 -4.61 -2.37
CA PHE A 255 1.89 -4.80 -3.68
C PHE A 255 0.37 -4.94 -3.60
N ARG A 256 -0.10 -5.70 -2.61
CA ARG A 256 -1.53 -5.92 -2.39
C ARG A 256 -2.25 -4.65 -1.98
N ASP A 257 -1.67 -3.83 -1.10
CA ASP A 257 -2.28 -2.57 -0.68
C ASP A 257 -2.34 -1.56 -1.84
N ILE A 258 -1.30 -1.52 -2.68
CA ILE A 258 -1.26 -0.71 -3.91
C ILE A 258 -2.35 -1.18 -4.88
N LEU A 259 -2.48 -2.49 -5.12
CA LEU A 259 -3.54 -3.01 -5.96
C LEU A 259 -4.93 -2.77 -5.37
N ASP A 260 -5.12 -3.02 -4.07
CA ASP A 260 -6.41 -2.81 -3.40
C ASP A 260 -6.82 -1.33 -3.48
N HIS A 261 -5.87 -0.40 -3.35
CA HIS A 261 -6.08 1.05 -3.55
C HIS A 261 -6.54 1.37 -4.97
N TYR A 262 -5.73 1.04 -5.99
CA TYR A 262 -6.09 1.36 -7.37
C TYR A 262 -7.32 0.59 -7.86
N THR A 263 -7.56 -0.62 -7.34
CA THR A 263 -8.79 -1.37 -7.62
C THR A 263 -9.99 -0.70 -6.99
N GLY A 264 -9.87 -0.22 -5.74
CA GLY A 264 -10.90 0.52 -5.03
C GLY A 264 -11.23 1.86 -5.68
N GLU A 265 -10.23 2.62 -6.11
CA GLU A 265 -10.42 3.89 -6.83
C GLU A 265 -11.09 3.70 -8.19
N ARG A 266 -10.79 2.59 -8.88
CA ARG A 266 -11.38 2.24 -10.19
C ARG A 266 -12.71 1.51 -10.05
N LEU A 267 -13.18 1.27 -8.83
CA LEU A 267 -14.42 0.53 -8.58
C LEU A 267 -15.63 1.41 -8.91
N ARG A 268 -16.09 1.37 -10.17
CA ARG A 268 -17.29 2.11 -10.60
C ARG A 268 -18.58 1.52 -10.02
N TYR A 269 -18.66 0.20 -9.92
CA TYR A 269 -19.85 -0.49 -9.42
C TYR A 269 -19.57 -1.17 -8.07
N PRO A 270 -20.49 -1.06 -7.08
CA PRO A 270 -20.30 -1.68 -5.77
C PRO A 270 -20.24 -3.22 -5.88
N PRO A 271 -19.59 -3.89 -4.92
CA PRO A 271 -19.61 -5.35 -4.88
C PRO A 271 -21.02 -5.89 -4.65
N ALA A 272 -21.22 -7.19 -4.93
CA ALA A 272 -22.42 -7.90 -4.52
C ALA A 272 -22.56 -7.82 -2.99
N HIS A 273 -23.79 -7.67 -2.50
CA HIS A 273 -24.05 -7.62 -1.07
C HIS A 273 -23.64 -8.96 -0.41
N PRO A 274 -22.97 -8.97 0.77
CA PRO A 274 -22.43 -10.19 1.37
C PRO A 274 -23.47 -11.27 1.71
N SER A 275 -24.74 -10.89 1.86
CA SER A 275 -25.84 -11.82 2.13
C SER A 275 -26.38 -12.53 0.89
N LEU A 276 -25.94 -12.17 -0.32
CA LEU A 276 -26.37 -12.84 -1.54
C LEU A 276 -25.74 -14.22 -1.69
N TYR A 277 -26.52 -15.16 -2.25
CA TYR A 277 -25.98 -16.45 -2.64
C TYR A 277 -24.93 -16.30 -3.74
N LYS A 278 -23.92 -17.17 -3.72
CA LYS A 278 -22.74 -17.07 -4.61
C LYS A 278 -23.11 -16.97 -6.10
N ARG A 279 -24.13 -17.73 -6.56
CA ARG A 279 -24.62 -17.66 -7.94
C ARG A 279 -25.17 -16.27 -8.28
N THR A 280 -26.05 -15.74 -7.44
CA THR A 280 -26.60 -14.38 -7.60
C THR A 280 -25.51 -13.33 -7.62
N SER A 281 -24.49 -13.46 -6.76
CA SER A 281 -23.35 -12.53 -6.75
C SER A 281 -22.55 -12.54 -8.06
N VAL A 282 -22.43 -13.70 -8.70
CA VAL A 282 -21.79 -13.83 -10.03
C VAL A 282 -22.66 -13.19 -11.11
N GLU A 283 -23.96 -13.47 -11.11
CA GLU A 283 -24.89 -12.89 -12.09
C GLU A 283 -25.01 -11.36 -11.93
N TRP A 284 -25.04 -10.87 -10.70
CA TRP A 284 -24.96 -9.45 -10.40
C TRP A 284 -23.72 -8.82 -11.03
N ARG A 285 -22.55 -9.47 -10.89
CA ARG A 285 -21.32 -8.97 -11.50
C ARG A 285 -21.36 -9.01 -13.03
N ARG A 286 -22.01 -10.03 -13.61
CA ARG A 286 -22.23 -10.13 -15.06
C ARG A 286 -23.11 -9.00 -15.58
N LEU A 287 -24.13 -8.58 -14.82
CA LEU A 287 -24.95 -7.41 -15.16
C LEU A 287 -24.13 -6.12 -15.16
N GLN A 288 -23.37 -5.87 -14.09
CA GLN A 288 -22.50 -4.69 -13.97
C GLN A 288 -21.45 -4.59 -15.07
N THR A 289 -20.95 -5.73 -15.55
CA THR A 289 -19.90 -5.78 -16.58
C THR A 289 -20.45 -5.92 -18.00
N GLY A 290 -21.77 -5.99 -18.18
CA GLY A 290 -22.40 -6.22 -19.48
C GLY A 290 -22.09 -7.59 -20.09
N SER A 291 -21.65 -8.56 -19.28
CA SER A 291 -21.26 -9.90 -19.70
C SER A 291 -22.33 -10.96 -19.42
N PHE A 292 -23.53 -10.54 -19.01
CA PHE A 292 -24.66 -11.43 -18.78
C PHE A 292 -25.07 -12.15 -20.08
N PRO A 293 -25.36 -13.46 -20.03
CA PRO A 293 -25.68 -14.25 -21.22
C PRO A 293 -26.83 -13.64 -22.05
N SER A 294 -26.55 -13.42 -23.33
CA SER A 294 -27.53 -12.93 -24.31
C SER A 294 -27.29 -13.60 -25.68
N PRO A 295 -28.32 -13.75 -26.54
CA PRO A 295 -28.14 -14.39 -27.84
C PRO A 295 -27.08 -13.70 -28.70
N SER A 296 -26.96 -12.37 -28.64
CA SER A 296 -25.92 -11.65 -29.39
C SER A 296 -24.52 -11.90 -28.84
N LEU A 297 -24.36 -12.04 -27.52
CA LEU A 297 -23.08 -12.37 -26.91
C LEU A 297 -22.68 -13.81 -27.22
N LEU A 298 -23.61 -14.76 -27.10
CA LEU A 298 -23.34 -16.18 -27.37
C LEU A 298 -23.09 -16.46 -28.85
N ASN A 299 -23.78 -15.77 -29.77
CA ASN A 299 -23.54 -15.89 -31.20
C ASN A 299 -22.09 -15.53 -31.58
N LYS A 300 -21.43 -14.62 -30.85
CA LYS A 300 -20.00 -14.30 -31.10
C LYS A 300 -19.07 -15.48 -30.84
N TRP A 301 -19.44 -16.37 -29.90
CA TRP A 301 -18.63 -17.53 -29.53
C TRP A 301 -19.09 -18.80 -30.25
N TYR A 302 -20.39 -18.92 -30.48
CA TYR A 302 -21.04 -20.11 -31.04
C TYR A 302 -22.07 -19.71 -32.11
N PRO A 303 -21.61 -19.19 -33.26
CA PRO A 303 -22.50 -18.66 -34.30
C PRO A 303 -23.44 -19.72 -34.88
N ASP A 304 -22.99 -20.98 -34.94
CA ASP A 304 -23.77 -22.10 -35.47
C ASP A 304 -24.91 -22.54 -34.54
N LYS A 305 -24.82 -22.21 -33.24
CA LYS A 305 -25.78 -22.64 -32.21
C LYS A 305 -26.77 -21.54 -31.83
N TYR A 306 -26.33 -20.28 -31.80
CA TYR A 306 -27.15 -19.16 -31.34
C TYR A 306 -27.30 -18.12 -32.43
N LYS A 307 -28.53 -17.71 -32.70
CA LYS A 307 -28.81 -16.53 -33.54
C LYS A 307 -28.80 -15.28 -32.67
N PRO A 308 -28.29 -14.12 -33.16
CA PRO A 308 -28.20 -12.90 -32.37
C PRO A 308 -29.54 -12.17 -32.20
N ASN A 309 -30.64 -12.73 -32.73
CA ASN A 309 -31.94 -12.08 -32.79
C ASN A 309 -32.81 -12.38 -31.55
N CYS A 310 -33.62 -11.41 -31.16
CA CYS A 310 -34.61 -11.49 -30.11
C CYS A 310 -35.78 -12.35 -30.56
N LYS A 311 -36.19 -13.31 -29.73
CA LYS A 311 -37.32 -14.20 -30.02
C LYS A 311 -38.68 -13.51 -29.96
N LEU A 312 -38.76 -12.33 -29.32
CA LEU A 312 -40.01 -11.58 -29.20
C LEU A 312 -40.26 -10.68 -30.42
N CYS A 313 -39.26 -9.88 -30.80
CA CYS A 313 -39.41 -8.86 -31.84
C CYS A 313 -38.50 -9.04 -33.07
N GLY A 314 -37.57 -9.99 -33.06
CA GLY A 314 -36.61 -10.22 -34.16
C GLY A 314 -35.40 -9.27 -34.18
N GLY A 315 -35.37 -8.22 -33.34
CA GLY A 315 -34.27 -7.26 -33.23
C GLY A 315 -32.98 -7.86 -32.64
N HIS A 316 -31.92 -7.07 -32.51
CA HIS A 316 -30.63 -7.55 -31.96
C HIS A 316 -30.71 -7.76 -30.43
N ALA A 317 -30.58 -9.01 -29.96
CA ALA A 317 -30.78 -9.38 -28.56
C ALA A 317 -29.49 -9.27 -27.74
N ASN A 318 -29.10 -8.04 -27.38
CA ASN A 318 -28.13 -7.78 -26.33
C ASN A 318 -28.83 -7.69 -24.95
N LEU A 319 -28.04 -7.62 -23.86
CA LEU A 319 -28.57 -7.56 -22.50
C LEU A 319 -29.63 -6.46 -22.30
N ARG A 320 -29.34 -5.23 -22.72
CA ARG A 320 -30.28 -4.08 -22.61
C ARG A 320 -31.59 -4.36 -23.33
N HIS A 321 -31.50 -4.87 -24.56
CA HIS A 321 -32.65 -5.21 -25.37
C HIS A 321 -33.53 -6.26 -24.71
N MET A 322 -32.93 -7.30 -24.14
CA MET A 322 -33.65 -8.37 -23.48
C MET A 322 -34.32 -7.93 -22.18
N VAL A 323 -33.69 -7.02 -21.45
CA VAL A 323 -34.15 -6.62 -20.12
C VAL A 323 -35.20 -5.51 -20.20
N TRP A 324 -35.02 -4.46 -21.01
CA TRP A 324 -35.92 -3.31 -20.95
C TRP A 324 -36.17 -2.56 -22.27
N GLU A 325 -35.31 -2.65 -23.30
CA GLU A 325 -35.55 -1.91 -24.57
C GLU A 325 -36.54 -2.60 -25.51
N CYS A 326 -36.75 -3.91 -25.40
CA CYS A 326 -37.63 -4.61 -26.32
C CYS A 326 -39.09 -4.20 -26.10
N SER A 327 -39.72 -3.68 -27.16
CA SER A 327 -41.11 -3.21 -27.17
C SER A 327 -42.16 -4.29 -26.92
N ARG A 328 -41.77 -5.56 -27.02
CA ARG A 328 -42.63 -6.73 -26.81
C ARG A 328 -42.43 -7.41 -25.45
N ILE A 329 -41.67 -6.80 -24.54
CA ILE A 329 -41.56 -7.27 -23.16
C ILE A 329 -42.88 -7.03 -22.43
N ASP A 330 -43.34 -8.04 -21.69
CA ASP A 330 -44.47 -7.86 -20.79
C ASP A 330 -44.06 -7.04 -19.56
N ARG A 331 -44.27 -5.72 -19.62
CA ARG A 331 -43.92 -4.82 -18.52
C ARG A 331 -44.74 -5.08 -17.24
N LYS A 332 -45.90 -5.73 -17.35
CA LYS A 332 -46.76 -6.01 -16.19
C LYS A 332 -46.22 -7.15 -15.33
N SER A 333 -45.33 -7.98 -15.86
CA SER A 333 -44.77 -9.12 -15.13
C SER A 333 -43.67 -8.72 -14.14
N HIS A 334 -43.05 -7.54 -14.29
CA HIS A 334 -42.00 -7.06 -13.40
C HIS A 334 -42.16 -5.57 -13.04
N PRO A 335 -42.50 -5.23 -11.80
CA PRO A 335 -42.64 -3.84 -11.34
C PRO A 335 -41.36 -2.99 -11.50
N LEU A 336 -40.18 -3.63 -11.56
CA LEU A 336 -38.92 -2.92 -11.80
C LEU A 336 -38.82 -2.32 -13.21
N LEU A 337 -39.54 -2.88 -14.20
CA LEU A 337 -39.53 -2.35 -15.57
C LEU A 337 -40.20 -0.99 -15.69
N GLU A 338 -41.08 -0.62 -14.75
CA GLU A 338 -41.62 0.74 -14.67
C GLU A 338 -40.55 1.77 -14.28
N LYS A 339 -39.51 1.34 -13.57
CA LYS A 339 -38.40 2.19 -13.12
C LYS A 339 -37.24 2.27 -14.13
N ILE A 340 -37.23 1.39 -15.13
CA ILE A 340 -36.17 1.31 -16.14
C ILE A 340 -36.72 1.85 -17.46
N ASP A 341 -36.57 3.14 -17.67
CA ASP A 341 -37.00 3.86 -18.87
C ASP A 341 -35.84 4.08 -19.86
N ASN A 342 -34.60 4.13 -19.37
CA ASN A 342 -33.42 4.48 -20.16
C ASN A 342 -32.13 3.85 -19.60
N GLN A 343 -31.02 4.10 -20.29
CA GLN A 343 -29.71 3.55 -19.92
C GLN A 343 -29.19 4.10 -18.59
N GLU A 344 -29.49 5.35 -18.25
CA GLU A 344 -29.01 6.01 -17.03
C GLU A 344 -29.72 5.44 -15.79
N THR A 345 -31.03 5.19 -15.87
CA THR A 345 -31.78 4.55 -14.79
C THR A 345 -31.33 3.10 -14.58
N TRP A 346 -31.05 2.37 -15.66
CA TRP A 346 -30.40 1.05 -15.58
C TRP A 346 -29.04 1.10 -14.89
N GLU A 347 -28.15 2.02 -15.27
CA GLU A 347 -26.83 2.18 -14.64
C GLU A 347 -26.93 2.57 -13.16
N THR A 348 -27.89 3.42 -12.81
CA THR A 348 -28.15 3.84 -11.43
C THR A 348 -28.57 2.66 -10.56
N LEU A 349 -29.42 1.78 -11.09
CA LEU A 349 -29.83 0.57 -10.38
C LEU A 349 -28.66 -0.40 -10.15
N LEU A 350 -27.71 -0.49 -11.09
CA LEU A 350 -26.48 -1.29 -10.94
C LEU A 350 -25.50 -0.74 -9.89
N LEU A 351 -25.70 0.50 -9.42
CA LEU A 351 -24.97 1.10 -8.30
C LEU A 351 -25.61 0.82 -6.94
N CYS A 352 -26.72 0.08 -6.89
CA CYS A 352 -27.40 -0.22 -5.64
C CYS A 352 -26.64 -1.30 -4.85
N SER A 353 -26.41 -1.05 -3.56
CA SER A 353 -25.81 -2.02 -2.61
C SER A 353 -26.86 -2.82 -1.82
N ASP A 354 -28.15 -2.55 -2.03
CA ASP A 354 -29.24 -3.22 -1.33
C ASP A 354 -29.44 -4.66 -1.84
N PRO A 355 -29.44 -5.69 -0.97
CA PRO A 355 -29.55 -7.08 -1.39
C PRO A 355 -30.90 -7.41 -2.04
N SER A 356 -32.00 -6.75 -1.67
CA SER A 356 -33.30 -7.01 -2.26
C SER A 356 -33.33 -6.54 -3.72
N MET A 357 -32.85 -5.31 -3.96
CA MET A 357 -32.73 -4.75 -5.30
C MET A 357 -31.80 -5.57 -6.19
N GLN A 358 -30.63 -5.98 -5.68
CA GLN A 358 -29.70 -6.82 -6.45
C GLN A 358 -30.34 -8.16 -6.87
N ASN A 359 -31.08 -8.82 -5.96
CA ASN A 359 -31.81 -10.05 -6.29
C ASN A 359 -32.86 -9.83 -7.38
N GLN A 360 -33.69 -8.78 -7.24
CA GLN A 360 -34.77 -8.53 -8.19
C GLN A 360 -34.23 -8.22 -9.59
N LEU A 361 -33.11 -7.49 -9.71
CA LEU A 361 -32.47 -7.20 -11.00
C LEU A 361 -31.84 -8.45 -11.64
N VAL A 362 -31.24 -9.32 -10.83
CA VAL A 362 -30.73 -10.61 -11.31
C VAL A 362 -31.87 -11.49 -11.80
N GLN A 363 -32.97 -11.59 -11.04
CA GLN A 363 -34.15 -12.36 -11.44
C GLN A 363 -34.75 -11.83 -12.75
N LEU A 364 -34.88 -10.51 -12.90
CA LEU A 364 -35.36 -9.89 -14.13
C LEU A 364 -34.50 -10.29 -15.34
N ALA A 365 -33.18 -10.26 -15.20
CA ALA A 365 -32.27 -10.63 -16.28
C ALA A 365 -32.30 -12.14 -16.57
N GLU A 366 -32.41 -12.98 -15.53
CA GLU A 366 -32.57 -14.43 -15.69
C GLU A 366 -33.86 -14.77 -16.45
N ASP A 367 -34.99 -14.16 -16.11
CA ASP A 367 -36.27 -14.38 -16.77
C ASP A 367 -36.27 -13.87 -18.22
N ALA A 368 -35.60 -12.75 -18.47
CA ALA A 368 -35.33 -12.28 -19.83
C ALA A 368 -34.50 -13.31 -20.63
N ALA A 369 -33.46 -13.90 -20.03
CA ALA A 369 -32.65 -14.95 -20.67
C ALA A 369 -33.43 -16.25 -20.90
N LYS A 370 -34.34 -16.65 -19.99
CA LYS A 370 -35.26 -17.79 -20.19
C LYS A 370 -36.13 -17.58 -21.42
N THR A 371 -36.66 -16.38 -21.58
CA THR A 371 -37.50 -16.00 -22.73
C THR A 371 -36.72 -16.16 -24.04
N GLN A 372 -35.42 -15.84 -24.03
CA GLN A 372 -34.55 -16.06 -25.18
C GLN A 372 -34.06 -17.51 -25.33
N ARG A 373 -34.37 -18.42 -24.39
CA ARG A 373 -33.86 -19.80 -24.27
C ARG A 373 -32.34 -19.88 -24.26
N VAL A 374 -31.73 -19.04 -23.43
CA VAL A 374 -30.27 -18.93 -23.28
C VAL A 374 -29.75 -19.68 -22.04
N GLN A 375 -30.62 -20.29 -21.25
CA GLN A 375 -30.30 -20.64 -19.86
C GLN A 375 -29.47 -21.90 -19.57
N ASP A 376 -29.05 -22.72 -20.55
CA ASP A 376 -28.33 -23.97 -20.22
C ASP A 376 -26.96 -24.11 -20.91
N THR A 377 -26.05 -23.17 -20.66
CA THR A 377 -24.62 -23.35 -21.01
C THR A 377 -23.72 -22.50 -20.11
N VAL A 378 -23.69 -22.75 -18.80
CA VAL A 378 -22.47 -22.68 -17.95
C VAL A 378 -22.66 -23.58 -16.75
#